data_AF-A0A392QRI8-F1
#
_entry.id   AF-A0A392QRI8-F1
#
_cell.length_a   1.000
_cell.length_b   1.000
_cell.length_c   1.000
_cell.angle_alpha   90.00
_cell.angle_beta   90.00
_cell.angle_gamma   90.00
#
_symmetry.space_group_name_H-M   'P 1'
#
loop_
_entity.id
_entity.type
_entity.pdbx_description
1 polymer ?
#
loop_
_entity_poly.entity_id
_entity_poly.type
_entity_poly.pdbx_seq_one_letter_code
_entity_poly.pdbx_strand_id
1 'polypeptide(L)' 'MEEGKGRVCVTGGTGFIGSWIIKRLLEDGYAVNATIRTDP' A
#
# COMPACT_ATOMS: atom_id res chain seq x y z
N MET A 1 -19.20 -12.50 7.19
CA MET A 1 -18.36 -11.45 6.59
C MET A 1 -16.99 -12.06 6.47
N GLU A 2 -16.48 -12.30 5.25
CA GLU A 2 -15.08 -12.73 5.13
C GLU A 2 -14.22 -11.66 5.79
N GLU A 3 -13.37 -12.05 6.74
CA GLU A 3 -12.30 -11.19 7.22
C GLU A 3 -11.37 -10.93 6.02
N GLY A 4 -11.67 -9.89 5.25
CA GLY A 4 -10.78 -9.40 4.20
C GLY A 4 -9.39 -9.21 4.79
N LYS A 5 -8.35 -9.44 3.97
CA LYS A 5 -6.97 -9.36 4.46
C LYS A 5 -6.73 -8.02 5.16
N GLY A 6 -5.94 -8.06 6.23
CA GLY A 6 -5.71 -6.92 7.12
C GLY A 6 -5.17 -5.68 6.41
N ARG A 7 -5.07 -4.57 7.14
CA ARG A 7 -4.58 -3.29 6.61
C ARG A 7 -3.05 -3.17 6.71
N VAL A 8 -2.39 -2.80 5.62
CA VAL A 8 -0.94 -2.60 5.53
C VAL A 8 -0.60 -1.12 5.35
N CYS A 9 0.47 -0.65 6.01
CA CYS A 9 1.03 0.69 5.80
C CYS A 9 2.29 0.59 4.93
N VAL A 10 2.32 1.30 3.80
CA VAL A 10 3.47 1.39 2.90
C VAL A 10 4.07 2.78 2.99
N THR A 11 5.32 2.88 3.44
CA THR A 11 6.06 4.14 3.45
C THR A 11 6.78 4.38 2.14
N GLY A 12 6.73 5.61 1.61
CA GLY A 12 7.33 5.93 0.32
C GLY A 12 6.54 5.34 -0.86
N GLY A 13 5.21 5.30 -0.74
CA GLY A 13 4.32 4.65 -1.71
C GLY A 13 4.35 5.26 -3.11
N THR A 14 4.82 6.51 -3.24
CA THR A 14 5.00 7.20 -4.52
C THR A 14 6.28 6.80 -5.26
N GLY A 15 7.22 6.10 -4.60
CA GLY A 15 8.45 5.63 -5.25
C GLY A 15 8.18 4.49 -6.23
N PHE A 16 9.13 4.26 -7.15
CA PHE A 16 9.01 3.19 -8.16
C PHE A 16 8.65 1.84 -7.53
N ILE A 17 9.44 1.38 -6.55
CA ILE A 17 9.20 0.11 -5.86
C ILE A 17 7.92 0.17 -5.00
N GLY A 18 7.70 1.27 -4.29
CA GLY A 18 6.52 1.45 -3.42
C GLY A 18 5.21 1.30 -4.20
N SER A 19 5.13 1.86 -5.40
CA SER A 19 3.93 1.77 -6.25
C SER A 19 3.61 0.34 -6.69
N TRP A 20 4.63 -0.47 -7.00
CA TRP A 20 4.46 -1.88 -7.36
C TRP A 20 4.05 -2.74 -6.17
N ILE A 21 4.60 -2.47 -4.98
CA ILE A 21 4.20 -3.14 -3.74
C ILE A 21 2.72 -2.86 -3.45
N ILE A 22 2.29 -1.60 -3.57
CA ILE A 22 0.86 -1.23 -3.38
C ILE A 22 -0.02 -1.98 -4.37
N LYS A 23 0.34 -1.98 -5.66
CA LYS A 23 -0.40 -2.71 -6.70
C LYS A 23 -0.56 -4.19 -6.32
N ARG A 24 0.53 -4.84 -5.93
CA ARG A 24 0.51 -6.27 -5.55
C ARG A 24 -0.35 -6.54 -4.31
N LEU A 25 -0.23 -5.71 -3.28
CA LEU A 25 -1.03 -5.86 -2.05
C LEU A 25 -2.53 -5.71 -2.33
N LEU A 26 -2.91 -4.76 -3.19
CA LEU A 26 -4.30 -4.59 -3.60
C LEU A 26 -4.82 -5.79 -4.41
N GLU A 27 -4.03 -6.31 -5.36
CA GLU A 27 -4.36 -7.53 -6.12
C GLU A 27 -4.51 -8.75 -5.20
N ASP A 28 -3.69 -8.83 -4.16
CA ASP A 28 -3.75 -9.88 -3.16
C ASP A 28 -4.91 -9.68 -2.16
N GLY A 29 -5.69 -8.59 -2.24
CA GLY A 29 -6.89 -8.35 -1.42
C GLY A 29 -6.64 -7.65 -0.08
N TYR A 30 -5.49 -7.01 0.10
CA TYR A 30 -5.21 -6.19 1.30
C TYR A 30 -5.79 -4.78 1.16
N ALA A 31 -6.15 -4.18 2.30
CA ALA A 31 -6.33 -2.73 2.39
C ALA A 31 -4.96 -2.05 2.59
N VAL A 32 -4.71 -0.93 1.91
CA VAL A 32 -3.38 -0.27 1.93
C VAL A 32 -3.50 1.21 2.29
N ASN A 33 -2.71 1.65 3.25
CA ASN A 33 -2.41 3.06 3.50
C ASN A 33 -1.01 3.36 2.96
N ALA A 34 -0.86 4.37 2.11
CA ALA A 34 0.45 4.80 1.61
C ALA A 34 0.84 6.15 2.24
N THR A 35 2.09 6.28 2.68
CA THR A 35 2.63 7.57 3.10
C THR A 35 3.45 8.22 1.99
N ILE A 36 3.30 9.53 1.88
CA ILE A 36 4.02 10.40 0.96
C ILE A 36 4.78 11.45 1.78
N ARG A 37 5.99 11.80 1.35
CA ARG A 37 6.67 12.99 1.88
C ARG A 37 6.12 14.21 1.12
N THR A 38 5.52 15.15 1.84
CA THR A 38 4.90 16.34 1.26
C THR A 38 5.91 17.44 0.88
N ASP A 39 7.07 17.47 1.52
CA ASP A 39 8.13 18.46 1.32
C ASP A 39 9.44 17.77 0.88
N PRO A 40 10.38 18.42 0.16
CA PRO A 40 11.61 17.81 -0.33
C PRO A 40 12.46 17.12 0.77
#